data_AF-W2TDD6-F1
#
_entry.id   AF-W2TDD6-F1
#
_cell.length_a   1.000
_cell.length_b   1.000
_cell.length_c   1.000
_cell.angle_alpha   90.00
_cell.angle_beta   90.00
_cell.angle_gamma   90.00
#
_symmetry.space_group_name_H-M   'P 1'
#
loop_
_entity.id
_entity.type
_entity.pdbx_description
1 polymer ?
#
loop_
_entity_poly.entity_id
_entity_poly.type
_entity_poly.pdbx_seq_one_letter_code
_entity_poly.pdbx_strand_id
1 'polypeptide(L)'
;MGNIGSEKSPKAVVALNFQESINVLHSRVTGCGFRISKDEIFTSLVAARNFVEQRNLRPMLMLAKEALEDFEGITTSNPNAVVIGLAPSEFHFEKLNDAFKLVLNGAELVAVHKGRYYKRGDGLALGPGPFVAAIEYATGAKATVVGKPESAFFHMGASTLGKDIDLANSVMIGDDAKDDVLGAINCGMKGILVRTGKYRKGDELQIPQERRNCVESFAEAVDMIESGEVL
;
A
#
# COMPACT_ATOMS: atom_id res chain seq x y z
N MET A 1 -11.64 -22.50 -8.65
CA MET A 1 -12.07 -21.38 -7.79
C MET A 1 -11.72 -21.78 -6.36
N GLY A 2 -10.57 -21.31 -5.86
CA GLY A 2 -10.08 -21.66 -4.52
C GLY A 2 -10.90 -20.98 -3.43
N ASN A 3 -11.21 -21.73 -2.37
CA ASN A 3 -12.07 -21.33 -1.27
C ASN A 3 -11.22 -20.65 -0.17
N ILE A 4 -10.86 -19.39 -0.39
CA ILE A 4 -10.35 -18.53 0.70
C ILE A 4 -11.58 -18.13 1.53
N GLY A 5 -11.79 -18.76 2.70
CA GLY A 5 -12.91 -18.43 3.61
C GLY A 5 -13.63 -19.60 4.33
N SER A 6 -13.10 -20.83 4.31
CA SER A 6 -13.54 -21.91 5.21
C SER A 6 -12.87 -21.84 6.60
N GLU A 7 -13.45 -22.42 7.65
CA GLU A 7 -12.85 -22.47 9.01
C GLU A 7 -11.43 -23.08 9.05
N LYS A 8 -11.02 -23.80 8.00
CA LYS A 8 -9.68 -24.40 7.85
C LYS A 8 -8.75 -23.66 6.88
N SER A 9 -9.22 -22.61 6.20
CA SER A 9 -8.36 -21.86 5.27
C SER A 9 -7.54 -20.78 5.98
N PRO A 10 -6.34 -20.44 5.46
CA PRO A 10 -5.52 -19.38 6.02
C PRO A 10 -6.29 -18.06 6.13
N LYS A 11 -6.08 -17.32 7.23
CA LYS A 11 -6.56 -15.94 7.34
C LYS A 11 -5.84 -15.10 6.27
N ALA A 12 -6.58 -14.32 5.50
CA ALA A 12 -6.04 -13.52 4.40
C ALA A 12 -6.42 -12.05 4.56
N VAL A 13 -5.47 -11.17 4.28
CA VAL A 13 -5.72 -9.73 4.13
C VAL A 13 -5.40 -9.30 2.72
N VAL A 14 -6.29 -8.48 2.16
CA VAL A 14 -6.06 -7.84 0.88
C VAL A 14 -5.26 -6.55 1.13
N ALA A 15 -3.96 -6.60 0.79
CA ALA A 15 -3.01 -5.51 1.02
C ALA A 15 -2.67 -4.75 -0.27
N LEU A 16 -3.32 -3.60 -0.50
CA LEU A 16 -3.22 -2.85 -1.76
C LEU A 16 -2.76 -1.40 -1.57
N ASN A 17 -1.94 -0.93 -2.50
CA ASN A 17 -1.70 0.50 -2.68
C ASN A 17 -2.85 1.04 -3.53
N PHE A 18 -3.92 1.52 -2.89
CA PHE A 18 -5.12 2.00 -3.57
C PHE A 18 -5.42 3.46 -3.26
N GLN A 19 -6.01 4.15 -4.22
CA GLN A 19 -6.33 5.59 -4.17
C GLN A 19 -7.80 5.86 -3.92
N GLU A 20 -8.59 4.80 -3.87
CA GLU A 20 -10.00 4.82 -3.54
C GLU A 20 -10.16 4.29 -2.12
N SER A 21 -11.26 4.66 -1.49
CA SER A 21 -11.57 4.23 -0.15
C SER A 21 -11.76 2.72 0.01
N ILE A 22 -11.81 2.30 1.28
CA ILE A 22 -12.14 0.93 1.63
C ILE A 22 -13.52 0.50 1.10
N ASN A 23 -14.50 1.40 1.03
CA ASN A 23 -15.85 1.08 0.57
C ASN A 23 -15.90 0.80 -0.94
N VAL A 24 -15.21 1.63 -1.73
CA VAL A 24 -15.13 1.44 -3.18
C VAL A 24 -14.35 0.16 -3.49
N LEU A 25 -13.23 -0.06 -2.80
CA LEU A 25 -12.43 -1.26 -2.96
C LEU A 25 -13.22 -2.52 -2.59
N HIS A 26 -13.90 -2.53 -1.45
CA HIS A 26 -14.76 -3.63 -1.01
C HIS A 26 -15.85 -3.95 -2.03
N SER A 27 -16.54 -2.92 -2.53
CA SER A 27 -17.59 -3.08 -3.55
C SER A 27 -17.06 -3.66 -4.85
N ARG A 28 -15.87 -3.25 -5.30
CA ARG A 28 -15.26 -3.80 -6.52
C ARG A 28 -14.85 -5.26 -6.34
N VAL A 29 -14.19 -5.58 -5.22
CA VAL A 29 -13.71 -6.94 -4.97
C VAL A 29 -14.88 -7.90 -4.79
N THR A 30 -15.91 -7.52 -4.04
CA THR A 30 -17.13 -8.33 -3.92
C THR A 30 -17.91 -8.42 -5.23
N GLY A 31 -17.93 -7.36 -6.04
CA GLY A 31 -18.49 -7.37 -7.40
C GLY A 31 -17.78 -8.35 -8.35
N CYS A 32 -16.50 -8.67 -8.10
CA CYS A 32 -15.76 -9.72 -8.81
C CYS A 32 -16.03 -11.14 -8.28
N GLY A 33 -16.91 -11.31 -7.29
CA GLY A 33 -17.29 -12.61 -6.73
C GLY A 33 -16.49 -13.07 -5.51
N PHE A 34 -15.58 -12.26 -4.99
CA PHE A 34 -14.83 -12.57 -3.77
C PHE A 34 -15.71 -12.33 -2.52
N ARG A 35 -15.60 -13.22 -1.54
CA ARG A 35 -16.28 -13.10 -0.25
C ARG A 35 -15.27 -12.61 0.78
N ILE A 36 -15.20 -11.30 0.96
CA ILE A 36 -14.34 -10.66 1.97
C ILE A 36 -15.14 -9.63 2.76
N SER A 37 -14.83 -9.53 4.05
CA SER A 37 -15.29 -8.44 4.92
C SER A 37 -14.40 -7.20 4.75
N LYS A 38 -14.86 -6.04 5.23
CA LYS A 38 -14.05 -4.82 5.22
C LYS A 38 -12.87 -4.90 6.17
N ASP A 39 -13.01 -5.63 7.28
CA ASP A 39 -11.94 -5.81 8.28
C ASP A 39 -10.76 -6.65 7.73
N GLU A 40 -10.99 -7.38 6.63
CA GLU A 40 -9.96 -8.13 5.90
C GLU A 40 -9.26 -7.28 4.81
N ILE A 41 -9.59 -6.00 4.69
CA ILE A 41 -8.97 -5.09 3.72
C ILE A 41 -8.04 -4.13 4.45
N PHE A 42 -6.76 -4.13 4.06
CA PHE A 42 -5.76 -3.19 4.57
C PHE A 42 -5.13 -2.43 3.40
N THR A 43 -5.18 -1.10 3.45
CA THR A 43 -4.67 -0.25 2.37
C THR A 43 -3.61 0.71 2.87
N SER A 44 -2.84 1.30 1.95
CA SER A 44 -1.91 2.38 2.31
C SER A 44 -2.62 3.61 2.88
N LEU A 45 -3.91 3.82 2.58
CA LEU A 45 -4.71 4.88 3.20
C LEU A 45 -5.02 4.55 4.66
N VAL A 46 -5.39 3.31 4.98
CA VAL A 46 -5.53 2.85 6.38
C VAL A 46 -4.21 2.99 7.12
N ALA A 47 -3.08 2.62 6.49
CA ALA A 47 -1.76 2.81 7.08
C ALA A 47 -1.45 4.29 7.37
N ALA A 48 -1.75 5.18 6.42
CA ALA A 48 -1.58 6.62 6.58
C ALA A 48 -2.48 7.21 7.68
N ARG A 49 -3.75 6.79 7.74
CA ARG A 49 -4.68 7.22 8.79
C ARG A 49 -4.19 6.79 10.17
N ASN A 50 -3.83 5.52 10.33
CA ASN A 50 -3.29 5.00 11.59
C ASN A 50 -2.03 5.75 12.02
N PHE A 51 -1.14 6.07 11.07
CA PHE A 51 0.06 6.87 11.36
C PHE A 51 -0.30 8.27 11.87
N VAL A 52 -1.27 8.94 11.22
CA VAL A 52 -1.79 10.25 11.64
C VAL A 52 -2.38 10.20 13.05
N GLU A 53 -3.20 9.19 13.35
CA GLU A 53 -3.85 9.04 14.66
C GLU A 53 -2.82 8.73 15.76
N GLN A 54 -1.91 7.79 15.54
CA GLN A 54 -0.87 7.43 16.52
C GLN A 54 0.05 8.59 16.86
N ARG A 55 0.31 9.49 15.90
CA ARG A 55 1.14 10.68 16.06
C ARG A 55 0.32 11.92 16.48
N ASN A 56 -0.99 11.80 16.61
CA ASN A 56 -1.91 12.90 16.90
C ASN A 56 -1.72 14.11 15.95
N LEU A 57 -1.61 13.82 14.66
CA LEU A 57 -1.38 14.82 13.60
C LEU A 57 -2.69 15.42 13.10
N ARG A 58 -2.59 16.66 12.61
CA ARG A 58 -3.63 17.37 11.87
C ARG A 58 -3.13 17.59 10.45
N PRO A 59 -3.53 16.76 9.48
CA PRO A 59 -2.91 16.77 8.17
C PRO A 59 -3.59 17.77 7.21
N MET A 60 -2.77 18.42 6.39
CA MET A 60 -3.18 18.86 5.06
C MET A 60 -3.23 17.62 4.16
N LEU A 61 -4.44 17.22 3.75
CA LEU A 61 -4.65 16.04 2.91
C LEU A 61 -4.51 16.42 1.44
N MET A 62 -3.49 15.89 0.77
CA MET A 62 -3.32 15.90 -0.68
C MET A 62 -3.65 14.51 -1.22
N LEU A 63 -4.94 14.17 -1.17
CA LEU A 63 -5.50 12.86 -1.51
C LEU A 63 -6.61 13.02 -2.56
N ALA A 64 -6.89 11.94 -3.30
CA ALA A 64 -8.06 11.90 -4.18
C ALA A 64 -9.34 12.10 -3.36
N LYS A 65 -10.38 12.68 -3.97
CA LYS A 65 -11.63 13.00 -3.27
C LYS A 65 -12.26 11.77 -2.63
N GLU A 66 -12.17 10.64 -3.32
CA GLU A 66 -12.69 9.34 -2.90
C GLU A 66 -11.91 8.76 -1.71
N ALA A 67 -10.63 9.14 -1.54
CA ALA A 67 -9.82 8.70 -0.40
C ALA A 67 -10.09 9.50 0.88
N LEU A 68 -10.78 10.66 0.79
CA LEU A 68 -11.03 11.51 1.96
C LEU A 68 -12.00 10.86 2.95
N GLU A 69 -12.89 9.96 2.51
CA GLU A 69 -13.80 9.26 3.43
C GLU A 69 -13.03 8.40 4.45
N ASP A 70 -11.88 7.82 4.06
CA ASP A 70 -11.01 7.05 4.96
C ASP A 70 -10.35 7.96 6.02
N PHE A 71 -10.45 9.28 5.90
CA PHE A 71 -9.93 10.28 6.85
C PHE A 71 -11.04 11.03 7.61
N GLU A 72 -12.30 10.61 7.50
CA GLU A 72 -13.40 11.20 8.29
C GLU A 72 -13.11 11.15 9.80
N GLY A 73 -13.44 12.22 10.50
CA GLY A 73 -13.15 12.39 11.93
C GLY A 73 -11.73 12.86 12.27
N ILE A 74 -10.80 12.90 11.30
CA ILE A 74 -9.47 13.49 11.51
C ILE A 74 -9.57 15.02 11.47
N THR A 75 -8.99 15.70 12.46
CA THR A 75 -8.94 17.17 12.48
C THR A 75 -7.93 17.67 11.45
N THR A 76 -8.33 18.55 10.54
CA THR A 76 -7.47 19.11 9.48
C THR A 76 -7.21 20.61 9.62
N SER A 77 -7.82 21.27 10.63
CA SER A 77 -7.58 22.67 10.93
C SER A 77 -6.19 22.89 11.55
N ASN A 78 -5.56 24.03 11.22
CA ASN A 78 -4.20 24.38 11.64
C ASN A 78 -3.20 23.21 11.46
N PRO A 79 -2.94 22.82 10.20
CA PRO A 79 -2.26 21.58 9.90
C PRO A 79 -0.80 21.59 10.39
N ASN A 80 -0.37 20.47 10.97
CA ASN A 80 1.01 20.22 11.40
C ASN A 80 1.62 18.98 10.70
N ALA A 81 0.96 18.49 9.66
CA ALA A 81 1.46 17.46 8.77
C ALA A 81 0.93 17.68 7.35
N VAL A 82 1.59 17.09 6.37
CA VAL A 82 1.12 16.98 4.98
C VAL A 82 1.10 15.51 4.61
N VAL A 83 -0.08 15.00 4.21
CA VAL A 83 -0.23 13.61 3.73
C VAL A 83 -0.42 13.65 2.22
N ILE A 84 0.49 13.02 1.48
CA ILE A 84 0.50 12.99 0.02
C ILE A 84 0.22 11.56 -0.48
N GLY A 85 -0.90 11.40 -1.17
CA GLY A 85 -1.22 10.24 -2.01
C GLY A 85 -1.19 10.64 -3.49
N LEU A 86 -1.60 9.76 -4.40
CA LEU A 86 -1.80 10.18 -5.79
C LEU A 86 -3.11 10.97 -5.90
N ALA A 87 -2.99 12.27 -6.10
CA ALA A 87 -4.13 13.18 -6.20
C ALA A 87 -3.88 14.20 -7.31
N PRO A 88 -4.10 13.85 -8.59
CA PRO A 88 -3.79 14.74 -9.71
C PRO A 88 -4.47 16.11 -9.61
N SER A 89 -5.68 16.17 -9.04
CA SER A 89 -6.40 17.42 -8.79
C SER A 89 -5.72 18.34 -7.77
N GLU A 90 -4.90 17.79 -6.87
CA GLU A 90 -4.18 18.53 -5.82
C GLU A 90 -2.74 18.88 -6.25
N PHE A 91 -2.28 18.39 -7.40
CA PHE A 91 -0.90 18.54 -7.86
C PHE A 91 -0.69 19.77 -8.74
N HIS A 92 -1.01 20.93 -8.18
CA HIS A 92 -0.80 22.23 -8.81
C HIS A 92 0.08 23.13 -7.93
N PHE A 93 0.65 24.18 -8.53
CA PHE A 93 1.66 25.03 -7.90
C PHE A 93 1.24 25.56 -6.53
N GLU A 94 0.06 26.18 -6.43
CA GLU A 94 -0.41 26.77 -5.17
C GLU A 94 -0.52 25.75 -4.03
N LYS A 95 -1.10 24.57 -4.29
CA LYS A 95 -1.24 23.52 -3.27
C LYS A 95 0.11 22.96 -2.83
N LEU A 96 1.01 22.75 -3.78
CA LEU A 96 2.38 22.31 -3.49
C LEU A 96 3.15 23.38 -2.70
N ASN A 97 2.93 24.66 -3.00
CA ASN A 97 3.55 25.78 -2.28
C ASN A 97 3.04 25.87 -0.83
N ASP A 98 1.75 25.63 -0.60
CA ASP A 98 1.19 25.55 0.76
C ASP A 98 1.76 24.37 1.54
N ALA A 99 1.81 23.19 0.94
CA ALA A 99 2.46 22.02 1.53
C ALA A 99 3.94 22.27 1.84
N PHE A 100 4.67 22.90 0.92
CA PHE A 100 6.06 23.30 1.09
C PHE A 100 6.22 24.21 2.32
N LYS A 101 5.40 25.26 2.46
CA LYS A 101 5.47 26.18 3.60
C LYS A 101 5.20 25.47 4.92
N LEU A 102 4.24 24.54 4.97
CA LEU A 102 3.98 23.76 6.18
C LEU A 102 5.20 22.92 6.57
N VAL A 103 5.77 22.17 5.62
CA VAL A 103 6.92 21.30 5.89
C VAL A 103 8.16 22.12 6.24
N LEU A 104 8.39 23.26 5.58
CA LEU A 104 9.48 24.18 5.91
C LEU A 104 9.37 24.71 7.35
N ASN A 105 8.15 24.89 7.85
CA ASN A 105 7.87 25.30 9.23
C ASN A 105 7.80 24.12 10.22
N GLY A 106 8.26 22.93 9.82
CA GLY A 106 8.39 21.76 10.70
C GLY A 106 7.20 20.81 10.70
N ALA A 107 6.23 20.95 9.79
CA ALA A 107 5.17 19.95 9.62
C ALA A 107 5.74 18.61 9.13
N GLU A 108 5.19 17.49 9.62
CA GLU A 108 5.60 16.16 9.15
C GLU A 108 5.16 15.94 7.69
N LEU A 109 6.08 15.45 6.85
CA LEU A 109 5.76 15.04 5.48
C LEU A 109 5.51 13.54 5.45
N VAL A 110 4.28 13.14 5.13
CA VAL A 110 3.85 11.74 5.07
C VAL A 110 3.48 11.39 3.63
N ALA A 111 4.08 10.34 3.08
CA ALA A 111 3.78 9.85 1.74
C ALA A 111 3.09 8.48 1.82
N VAL A 112 1.90 8.36 1.23
CA VAL A 112 1.19 7.08 1.15
C VAL A 112 2.04 6.04 0.41
N HIS A 113 2.70 6.46 -0.67
CA HIS A 113 3.77 5.71 -1.35
C HIS A 113 4.60 6.67 -2.22
N LYS A 114 5.79 6.25 -2.68
CA LYS A 114 6.66 7.06 -3.57
C LYS A 114 6.80 6.48 -4.97
N GLY A 115 5.69 5.95 -5.50
CA GLY A 115 5.65 5.40 -6.86
C GLY A 115 6.05 6.45 -7.90
N ARG A 116 6.96 6.10 -8.82
CA ARG A 116 7.48 7.03 -9.84
C ARG A 116 6.42 7.38 -10.89
N TYR A 117 5.73 6.36 -11.38
CA TYR A 117 4.70 6.43 -12.41
C TYR A 117 3.74 5.24 -12.27
N TYR A 118 2.61 5.30 -12.96
CA TYR A 118 1.63 4.22 -13.08
C TYR A 118 1.10 4.15 -14.52
N LYS A 119 0.51 3.00 -14.89
CA LYS A 119 -0.06 2.79 -16.23
C LYS A 119 -1.55 3.18 -16.23
N ARG A 120 -1.94 4.02 -17.19
CA ARG A 120 -3.31 4.39 -17.54
C ARG A 120 -3.66 3.85 -18.93
N GLY A 121 -4.92 4.02 -19.33
CA GLY A 121 -5.38 3.62 -20.67
C GLY A 121 -4.65 4.32 -21.82
N ASP A 122 -4.14 5.53 -21.58
CA ASP A 122 -3.43 6.38 -22.54
C ASP A 122 -1.90 6.33 -22.43
N GLY A 123 -1.34 5.52 -21.51
CA GLY A 123 0.10 5.34 -21.36
C GLY A 123 0.60 5.48 -19.93
N LEU A 124 1.85 5.90 -19.77
CA LEU A 124 2.45 6.13 -18.45
C LEU A 124 2.10 7.53 -17.93
N ALA A 125 1.72 7.60 -16.66
CA ALA A 125 1.43 8.85 -15.96
C ALA A 125 2.24 8.94 -14.66
N LEU A 126 2.52 10.17 -14.21
CA LEU A 126 3.29 10.41 -12.99
C LEU A 126 2.58 9.87 -11.76
N GLY A 127 3.35 9.20 -10.89
CA GLY A 127 2.90 8.79 -9.56
C GLY A 127 2.98 9.96 -8.57
N PRO A 128 2.74 9.71 -7.27
CA PRO A 128 2.92 10.73 -6.23
C PRO A 128 4.40 10.98 -5.91
N GLY A 129 5.30 10.03 -6.21
CA GLY A 129 6.72 10.09 -5.88
C GLY A 129 7.43 11.36 -6.37
N PRO A 130 7.25 11.81 -7.63
CA PRO A 130 7.80 13.07 -8.12
C PRO A 130 7.38 14.30 -7.29
N PHE A 131 6.12 14.36 -6.84
CA PHE A 131 5.60 15.48 -6.06
C PHE A 131 6.10 15.45 -4.61
N VAL A 132 6.17 14.26 -4.02
CA VAL A 132 6.84 14.05 -2.72
C VAL A 132 8.30 14.50 -2.79
N ALA A 133 9.03 14.07 -3.83
CA ALA A 133 10.42 14.43 -4.03
C ALA A 133 10.64 15.93 -4.24
N ALA A 134 9.69 16.63 -4.88
CA ALA A 134 9.75 18.08 -5.02
C ALA A 134 9.71 18.80 -3.66
N ILE A 135 8.82 18.38 -2.75
CA ILE A 135 8.75 18.95 -1.39
C ILE A 135 9.99 18.57 -0.57
N GLU A 136 10.44 17.31 -0.63
CA GLU A 136 11.69 16.88 0.03
C GLU A 136 12.90 17.69 -0.46
N TYR A 137 13.01 17.91 -1.77
CA TYR A 137 14.09 18.69 -2.36
C TYR A 137 14.04 20.16 -1.91
N ALA A 138 12.85 20.77 -1.92
CA ALA A 138 12.68 22.18 -1.57
C ALA A 138 12.93 22.47 -0.08
N THR A 139 12.66 21.51 0.80
CA THR A 139 12.74 21.69 2.27
C THR A 139 13.94 21.03 2.91
N GLY A 140 14.58 20.07 2.24
CA GLY A 140 15.58 19.17 2.83
C GLY A 140 15.00 18.09 3.74
N ALA A 141 13.70 18.13 4.04
CA ALA A 141 13.01 17.11 4.84
C ALA A 141 12.92 15.78 4.08
N LYS A 142 12.71 14.69 4.83
CA LYS A 142 12.44 13.36 4.27
C LYS A 142 11.01 12.96 4.61
N ALA A 143 10.29 12.46 3.61
CA ALA A 143 8.95 11.96 3.80
C ALA A 143 8.99 10.62 4.56
N THR A 144 8.12 10.49 5.56
CA THR A 144 7.79 9.18 6.12
C THR A 144 6.88 8.45 5.15
N VAL A 145 7.35 7.35 4.59
CA VAL A 145 6.55 6.49 3.71
C VAL A 145 5.80 5.48 4.58
N VAL A 146 4.49 5.31 4.33
CA VAL A 146 3.64 4.41 5.14
C VAL A 146 3.11 3.19 4.37
N GLY A 147 3.22 3.20 3.05
CA GLY A 147 2.87 2.08 2.18
C GLY A 147 4.03 1.10 1.96
N LYS A 148 3.78 0.10 1.12
CA LYS A 148 4.83 -0.83 0.64
C LYS A 148 6.00 -0.09 -0.03
N PRO A 149 7.25 -0.56 0.10
CA PRO A 149 7.72 -1.78 0.77
C PRO A 149 8.04 -1.62 2.27
N GLU A 150 7.55 -0.58 2.94
CA GLU A 150 7.96 -0.31 4.32
C GLU A 150 7.51 -1.40 5.30
N SER A 151 8.41 -1.84 6.18
CA SER A 151 8.15 -2.94 7.12
C SER A 151 6.94 -2.69 8.01
N ALA A 152 6.71 -1.43 8.39
CA ALA A 152 5.55 -1.03 9.17
C ALA A 152 4.23 -1.40 8.47
N PHE A 153 4.17 -1.29 7.14
CA PHE A 153 2.97 -1.63 6.37
C PHE A 153 2.59 -3.11 6.53
N PHE A 154 3.57 -4.01 6.39
CA PHE A 154 3.33 -5.45 6.52
C PHE A 154 2.94 -5.85 7.96
N HIS A 155 3.58 -5.27 8.97
CA HIS A 155 3.24 -5.51 10.37
C HIS A 155 1.83 -5.02 10.71
N MET A 156 1.45 -3.84 10.22
CA MET A 156 0.11 -3.29 10.42
C MET A 156 -0.95 -4.14 9.72
N GLY A 157 -0.69 -4.57 8.47
CA GLY A 157 -1.59 -5.46 7.75
C GLY A 157 -1.77 -6.83 8.42
N ALA A 158 -0.71 -7.43 8.96
CA ALA A 158 -0.82 -8.66 9.74
C ALA A 158 -1.61 -8.45 11.03
N SER A 159 -1.43 -7.31 11.69
CA SER A 159 -2.14 -6.98 12.92
C SER A 159 -3.66 -6.85 12.75
N THR A 160 -4.16 -6.57 11.54
CA THR A 160 -5.62 -6.55 11.28
C THR A 160 -6.23 -7.95 11.30
N LEU A 161 -5.46 -9.00 11.02
CA LEU A 161 -5.88 -10.41 11.14
C LEU A 161 -5.83 -10.96 12.56
N GLY A 162 -5.11 -10.26 13.44
CA GLY A 162 -4.90 -10.60 14.84
C GLY A 162 -3.52 -10.17 15.33
N LYS A 163 -3.43 -9.81 16.62
CA LYS A 163 -2.16 -9.36 17.24
C LYS A 163 -1.09 -10.45 17.30
N ASP A 164 -1.50 -11.72 17.23
CA ASP A 164 -0.62 -12.88 17.35
C ASP A 164 -0.20 -13.45 15.99
N ILE A 165 -0.48 -12.74 14.89
CA ILE A 165 -0.09 -13.17 13.54
C ILE A 165 1.42 -12.96 13.37
N ASP A 166 2.13 -14.07 13.24
CA ASP A 166 3.56 -14.09 12.96
C ASP A 166 3.83 -13.91 11.46
N LEU A 167 4.63 -12.88 11.12
CA LEU A 167 5.04 -12.63 9.75
C LEU A 167 5.87 -13.78 9.17
N ALA A 168 6.66 -14.49 9.98
CA ALA A 168 7.46 -15.63 9.50
C ALA A 168 6.59 -16.79 9.00
N ASN A 169 5.35 -16.87 9.48
CA ASN A 169 4.35 -17.86 9.06
C ASN A 169 3.32 -17.27 8.07
N SER A 170 3.57 -16.07 7.54
CA SER A 170 2.69 -15.38 6.61
C SER A 170 3.28 -15.35 5.19
N VAL A 171 2.40 -15.32 4.18
CA VAL A 171 2.77 -15.27 2.76
C VAL A 171 2.18 -14.00 2.12
N MET A 172 3.01 -13.23 1.42
CA MET A 172 2.56 -12.14 0.55
C MET A 172 2.50 -12.62 -0.90
N ILE A 173 1.34 -12.49 -1.53
CA ILE A 173 1.16 -12.71 -2.98
C ILE A 173 1.04 -11.34 -3.65
N GLY A 174 1.86 -11.06 -4.65
CA GLY A 174 1.85 -9.76 -5.34
C GLY A 174 2.42 -9.82 -6.75
N ASP A 175 2.13 -8.78 -7.53
CA ASP A 175 2.64 -8.61 -8.89
C ASP A 175 3.82 -7.63 -8.97
N ASP A 176 4.20 -6.99 -7.85
CA ASP A 176 5.45 -6.25 -7.70
C ASP A 176 6.56 -7.08 -7.08
N ALA A 177 7.63 -7.31 -7.83
CA ALA A 177 8.81 -7.98 -7.28
C ALA A 177 9.45 -7.19 -6.13
N LYS A 178 9.41 -5.85 -6.17
CA LYS A 178 10.06 -4.99 -5.19
C LYS A 178 9.13 -4.63 -4.04
N ASP A 179 7.99 -4.01 -4.36
CA ASP A 179 7.13 -3.42 -3.33
C ASP A 179 6.35 -4.49 -2.55
N ASP A 180 5.90 -5.55 -3.23
CA ASP A 180 5.13 -6.63 -2.60
C ASP A 180 6.07 -7.72 -2.08
N VAL A 181 6.80 -8.37 -2.98
CA VAL A 181 7.48 -9.63 -2.68
C VAL A 181 8.78 -9.39 -1.90
N LEU A 182 9.70 -8.57 -2.42
CA LEU A 182 10.94 -8.26 -1.71
C LEU A 182 10.68 -7.48 -0.41
N GLY A 183 9.70 -6.56 -0.41
CA GLY A 183 9.24 -5.87 0.79
C GLY A 183 8.81 -6.86 1.88
N ALA A 184 7.94 -7.81 1.56
CA ALA A 184 7.49 -8.84 2.49
C ALA A 184 8.64 -9.75 2.98
N ILE A 185 9.51 -10.19 2.06
CA ILE A 185 10.67 -11.02 2.38
C ILE A 185 11.62 -10.34 3.37
N ASN A 186 11.84 -9.03 3.20
CA ASN A 186 12.68 -8.25 4.11
C ASN A 186 12.07 -8.11 5.51
N CYS A 187 10.76 -8.34 5.64
CA CYS A 187 10.03 -8.37 6.92
C CYS A 187 9.97 -9.77 7.54
N GLY A 188 10.60 -10.77 6.92
CA GLY A 188 10.57 -12.16 7.36
C GLY A 188 9.41 -12.99 6.79
N MET A 189 8.52 -12.40 5.98
CA MET A 189 7.45 -13.15 5.32
C MET A 189 7.97 -14.00 4.17
N LYS A 190 7.17 -14.98 3.77
CA LYS A 190 7.30 -15.63 2.47
C LYS A 190 6.68 -14.73 1.39
N GLY A 191 7.19 -14.82 0.18
CA GLY A 191 6.70 -14.02 -0.95
C GLY A 191 6.50 -14.88 -2.19
N ILE A 192 5.39 -14.66 -2.90
CA ILE A 192 5.06 -15.29 -4.18
C ILE A 192 4.78 -14.18 -5.21
N LEU A 193 5.60 -14.14 -6.26
CA LEU A 193 5.42 -13.23 -7.38
C LEU A 193 4.48 -13.85 -8.42
N VAL A 194 3.37 -13.19 -8.72
CA VAL A 194 2.47 -13.61 -9.81
C VAL A 194 2.79 -12.87 -11.10
N ARG A 195 2.71 -13.57 -12.25
CA ARG A 195 2.99 -13.00 -13.58
C ARG A 195 1.78 -12.31 -14.22
N THR A 196 0.90 -11.76 -13.39
CA THR A 196 -0.24 -10.93 -13.82
C THR A 196 0.04 -9.46 -13.54
N GLY A 197 -0.89 -8.56 -13.91
CA GLY A 197 -0.83 -7.15 -13.54
C GLY A 197 0.41 -6.41 -14.09
N LYS A 198 1.20 -5.79 -13.21
CA LYS A 198 2.35 -4.96 -13.60
C LYS A 198 3.64 -5.73 -13.86
N TYR A 199 3.70 -7.02 -13.53
CA TYR A 199 4.86 -7.87 -13.75
C TYR A 199 5.41 -7.76 -15.18
N ARG A 200 6.74 -7.71 -15.31
CA ARG A 200 7.48 -7.82 -16.56
C ARG A 200 8.53 -8.91 -16.46
N LYS A 201 8.81 -9.58 -17.58
CA LYS A 201 9.85 -10.61 -17.66
C LYS A 201 11.18 -10.05 -17.14
N GLY A 202 11.75 -10.73 -16.13
CA GLY A 202 12.98 -10.31 -15.47
C GLY A 202 12.76 -9.61 -14.12
N ASP A 203 11.53 -9.20 -13.78
CA ASP A 203 11.25 -8.63 -12.46
C ASP A 203 11.55 -9.64 -11.34
N GLU A 204 11.34 -10.93 -11.58
CA GLU A 204 11.67 -12.01 -10.65
C GLU A 204 13.16 -12.05 -10.27
N LEU A 205 14.04 -11.50 -11.12
CA LEU A 205 15.48 -11.43 -10.86
C LEU A 205 15.84 -10.45 -9.74
N GLN A 206 14.92 -9.54 -9.36
CA GLN A 206 15.07 -8.68 -8.20
C GLN A 206 14.95 -9.46 -6.88
N ILE A 207 14.34 -10.66 -6.92
CA ILE A 207 14.17 -11.53 -5.76
C ILE A 207 15.36 -12.51 -5.71
N PRO A 208 16.02 -12.69 -4.55
CA PRO A 208 17.09 -13.67 -4.38
C PRO A 208 16.64 -15.08 -4.80
N GLN A 209 17.51 -15.79 -5.53
CA GLN A 209 17.15 -17.06 -6.17
C GLN A 209 16.62 -18.10 -5.17
N GLU A 210 17.17 -18.13 -3.96
CA GLU A 210 16.81 -19.05 -2.89
C GLU A 210 15.44 -18.76 -2.24
N ARG A 211 14.87 -17.57 -2.47
CA ARG A 211 13.57 -17.14 -1.94
C ARG A 211 12.54 -16.84 -3.04
N ARG A 212 12.87 -17.16 -4.29
CA ARG A 212 12.07 -16.79 -5.46
C ARG A 212 10.99 -17.83 -5.74
N ASN A 213 9.78 -17.56 -5.26
CA ASN A 213 8.57 -18.23 -5.73
C ASN A 213 7.90 -17.38 -6.81
N CYS A 214 7.68 -17.94 -8.00
CA CYS A 214 7.03 -17.22 -9.10
C CYS A 214 6.09 -18.14 -9.88
N VAL A 215 4.85 -17.72 -10.04
CA VAL A 215 3.75 -18.50 -10.66
C VAL A 215 2.97 -17.64 -11.66
N GLU A 216 2.19 -18.27 -12.54
CA GLU A 216 1.52 -17.52 -13.61
C GLU A 216 0.33 -16.70 -13.11
N SER A 217 -0.32 -17.11 -12.01
CA SER A 217 -1.55 -16.47 -11.54
C SER A 217 -1.74 -16.53 -10.02
N PHE A 218 -2.70 -15.73 -9.53
CA PHE A 218 -3.14 -15.80 -8.13
C PHE A 218 -3.71 -17.19 -7.77
N ALA A 219 -4.39 -17.86 -8.71
CA ALA A 219 -4.95 -19.19 -8.46
C ALA A 219 -3.83 -20.22 -8.21
N GLU A 220 -2.77 -20.20 -9.02
CA GLU A 220 -1.61 -21.07 -8.81
C GLU A 220 -0.87 -20.77 -7.51
N ALA A 221 -0.81 -19.51 -7.10
CA ALA A 221 -0.24 -19.13 -5.81
C ALA A 221 -1.03 -19.75 -4.63
N VAL A 222 -2.37 -19.79 -4.74
CA VAL A 222 -3.23 -20.44 -3.75
C VAL A 222 -2.99 -21.94 -3.74
N ASP A 223 -2.98 -22.59 -4.90
CA ASP A 223 -2.74 -24.04 -5.01
C ASP A 223 -1.38 -24.43 -4.37
N MET A 224 -0.34 -23.62 -4.61
CA MET A 224 1.00 -23.81 -4.02
C MET A 224 1.01 -23.67 -2.49
N ILE A 225 0.23 -22.73 -1.95
CA ILE A 225 0.09 -22.56 -0.48
C ILE A 225 -0.66 -23.76 0.12
N GLU A 226 -1.74 -24.21 -0.52
CA GLU A 226 -2.55 -25.34 -0.04
C GLU A 226 -1.81 -26.68 -0.13
N SER A 227 -0.90 -26.85 -1.11
CA SER A 227 -0.06 -28.06 -1.23
C SER A 227 1.11 -28.09 -0.23
N GLY A 228 1.40 -26.97 0.44
CA GLY A 228 2.53 -26.87 1.38
C GLY A 228 3.89 -26.73 0.70
N GLU A 229 3.93 -26.43 -0.61
CA GLU A 229 5.17 -26.22 -1.37
C GLU A 229 5.89 -24.92 -0.99
N VAL A 230 5.19 -23.99 -0.33
CA VAL A 230 5.77 -22.75 0.19
C VAL A 230 6.34 -22.97 1.60
N LEU A 231 7.51 -23.63 1.69
CA LEU A 231 8.28 -23.75 2.94
C LEU A 231 9.45 -22.76 3.01
#